data_AF-A0A1W1C8A3-F1
#
_entry.id   AF-A0A1W1C8A3-F1
#
_cell.length_a   1.000
_cell.length_b   1.000
_cell.length_c   1.000
_cell.angle_alpha   90.00
_cell.angle_beta   90.00
_cell.angle_gamma   90.00
#
_symmetry.space_group_name_H-M   'P 1'
#
loop_
_entity.id
_entity.type
_entity.pdbx_description
1 polymer ?
#
loop_
_entity_poly.entity_id
_entity_poly.type
_entity_poly.pdbx_seq_one_letter_code
_entity_poly.pdbx_strand_id
1 'polypeptide(L)'
;MTASFPLYDAHDNLLCIICVDITLQNMLKMISPGSFDSTFGTFSRTIYTAFSLALFMVALLLFVKGVTSFMSFGFDFSNIDINEMFKSTILLTLSLAIVDLVKAIFEEEVLGKVKRKGQSDESHQTMVRFLGSIIIALSIEALMLVFKFALTDPVKLHFAVELLVGITALILGLSYYLKINQKGDKNSK
;
A
#
# COMPACT_ATOMS: atom_id res chain seq x y z
N MET A 1 -32.46 -23.15 -0.38
CA MET A 1 -33.91 -23.40 -0.52
C MET A 1 -34.02 -24.72 -1.24
N THR A 2 -34.64 -25.72 -0.63
CA THR A 2 -34.75 -27.06 -1.21
C THR A 2 -36.19 -27.25 -1.68
N ALA A 3 -36.38 -27.39 -2.99
CA ALA A 3 -37.69 -27.67 -3.58
C ALA A 3 -37.80 -29.15 -3.88
N SER A 4 -38.90 -29.79 -3.47
CA SER A 4 -39.14 -31.22 -3.71
C SER A 4 -40.37 -31.42 -4.59
N PHE A 5 -40.26 -32.28 -5.60
CA PHE A 5 -41.36 -32.65 -6.50
C PHE A 5 -41.53 -34.18 -6.56
N PRO A 6 -42.70 -34.72 -6.16
CA PRO A 6 -42.98 -36.15 -6.25
C PRO A 6 -43.36 -36.56 -7.69
N LEU A 7 -42.81 -37.67 -8.18
CA LEU A 7 -43.16 -38.29 -9.46
C LEU A 7 -43.97 -39.56 -9.23
N TYR A 8 -45.08 -39.69 -9.96
CA TYR A 8 -46.01 -40.82 -9.90
C TYR A 8 -46.04 -41.57 -11.24
N ASP A 9 -46.32 -42.87 -11.19
CA ASP A 9 -46.53 -43.72 -12.37
C ASP A 9 -47.95 -43.55 -12.95
N ALA A 10 -48.23 -44.13 -14.12
CA ALA A 10 -49.55 -44.18 -14.75
C ALA A 10 -50.65 -44.87 -13.90
N HIS A 11 -50.24 -45.50 -12.79
CA HIS A 11 -51.12 -46.14 -11.80
C HIS A 11 -51.15 -45.39 -10.45
N ASP A 12 -50.70 -44.13 -10.43
CA ASP A 12 -50.71 -43.24 -9.26
C ASP A 12 -49.84 -43.71 -8.08
N ASN A 13 -48.88 -44.59 -8.36
CA ASN A 13 -47.90 -45.05 -7.39
C ASN A 13 -46.69 -44.11 -7.36
N LEU A 14 -46.26 -43.71 -6.17
CA LEU A 14 -45.09 -42.84 -5.98
C LEU A 14 -43.81 -43.58 -6.43
N LEU A 15 -43.15 -43.09 -7.47
CA LEU A 15 -41.89 -43.65 -8.00
C LEU A 15 -40.68 -43.07 -7.27
N CYS A 16 -40.57 -41.74 -7.20
CA CYS A 16 -39.47 -41.06 -6.51
C CYS A 16 -39.82 -39.60 -6.18
N ILE A 17 -39.02 -38.98 -5.32
CA ILE A 17 -39.11 -37.54 -5.00
C ILE A 17 -37.82 -36.87 -5.49
N ILE A 18 -37.96 -35.92 -6.40
CA ILE A 18 -36.83 -35.11 -6.88
C ILE A 18 -36.65 -33.94 -5.92
N CYS A 19 -35.49 -33.86 -5.27
CA CYS A 19 -35.11 -32.72 -4.44
C CYS A 19 -34.07 -31.87 -5.18
N VAL A 20 -34.41 -30.62 -5.47
CA VAL A 20 -33.50 -29.62 -6.04
C VAL A 20 -33.10 -28.67 -4.94
N ASP A 21 -31.81 -28.71 -4.57
CA ASP A 21 -31.25 -27.74 -3.64
C ASP A 21 -30.67 -26.55 -4.39
N ILE A 22 -31.28 -25.39 -4.20
CA ILE A 22 -30.75 -24.13 -4.71
C ILE A 22 -30.11 -23.41 -3.53
N THR A 23 -28.78 -23.31 -3.58
CA THR A 23 -28.02 -22.52 -2.61
C THR A 23 -28.42 -21.06 -2.71
N LEU A 24 -28.65 -20.43 -1.56
CA LEU A 24 -29.09 -19.02 -1.44
C LEU A 24 -28.14 -18.04 -2.16
N GLN A 25 -26.86 -18.39 -2.22
CA GLN A 25 -25.82 -17.63 -2.92
C GLN A 25 -26.08 -17.54 -4.43
N ASN A 26 -26.61 -18.60 -5.05
CA ASN A 26 -26.92 -18.61 -6.48
C ASN A 26 -28.20 -17.82 -6.81
N MET A 27 -29.17 -17.79 -5.88
CA MET A 27 -30.40 -17.00 -6.05
C MET A 27 -30.14 -15.49 -5.99
N LEU A 28 -29.32 -15.04 -5.04
CA LEU A 28 -28.99 -13.61 -4.90
C LEU A 28 -28.29 -13.08 -6.16
N LYS A 29 -27.44 -13.90 -6.78
CA LYS A 29 -26.71 -13.57 -8.01
C LYS A 29 -27.58 -13.50 -9.26
N MET A 30 -28.74 -14.16 -9.25
CA MET A 30 -29.72 -14.16 -10.34
C MET A 30 -30.76 -13.04 -10.19
N ILE A 31 -31.05 -12.60 -8.96
CA ILE A 31 -32.07 -11.59 -8.65
C ILE A 31 -31.49 -10.17 -8.60
N SER A 32 -30.21 -9.99 -8.26
CA SER A 32 -29.53 -8.71 -8.42
C SER A 32 -28.40 -8.81 -9.46
N PRO A 33 -28.66 -8.58 -10.75
CA PRO A 33 -27.63 -8.09 -11.65
C PRO A 33 -27.35 -6.63 -11.24
N GLY A 34 -26.62 -6.44 -10.16
CA GLY A 34 -26.20 -5.12 -9.68
C GLY A 34 -25.22 -4.49 -10.66
N SER A 35 -25.73 -3.85 -11.70
CA SER A 35 -24.95 -3.06 -12.67
C SER A 35 -24.28 -1.82 -12.05
N PHE A 36 -24.55 -1.55 -10.77
CA PHE A 36 -23.91 -0.48 -9.99
C PHE A 36 -22.47 -0.79 -9.55
N ASP A 37 -22.04 -2.06 -9.59
CA ASP A 37 -20.65 -2.43 -9.24
C ASP A 37 -19.64 -2.06 -10.34
N SER A 38 -20.03 -2.00 -11.61
CA SER A 38 -19.10 -1.74 -12.73
C SER A 38 -18.80 -0.25 -12.92
N THR A 39 -19.81 0.62 -12.76
CA THR A 39 -19.65 2.07 -12.94
C THR A 39 -18.97 2.71 -11.74
N PHE A 40 -19.28 2.26 -10.51
CA PHE A 40 -18.65 2.78 -9.29
C PHE A 40 -17.16 2.41 -9.22
N GLY A 41 -16.81 1.18 -9.59
CA GLY A 41 -15.40 0.76 -9.68
C GLY A 41 -14.60 1.55 -10.72
N THR A 42 -15.19 1.80 -11.90
CA THR A 42 -14.53 2.56 -12.99
C THR A 42 -14.38 4.04 -12.63
N PHE A 43 -15.37 4.63 -11.96
CA PHE A 43 -15.31 6.02 -11.48
C PHE A 43 -14.25 6.19 -10.39
N SER A 44 -14.24 5.30 -9.39
CA SER A 44 -13.24 5.27 -8.32
C SER A 44 -11.82 5.15 -8.89
N ARG A 45 -11.61 4.24 -9.84
CA ARG A 45 -10.33 4.05 -10.55
C ARG A 45 -9.85 5.33 -11.25
N THR A 46 -10.76 6.10 -11.84
CA THR A 46 -10.44 7.36 -12.53
C THR A 46 -10.00 8.47 -11.55
N ILE A 47 -10.57 8.48 -10.36
CA ILE A 47 -10.16 9.40 -9.29
C ILE A 47 -8.75 9.02 -8.80
N TYR A 48 -8.52 7.74 -8.51
CA TYR A 48 -7.21 7.27 -8.04
C TYR A 48 -6.10 7.47 -9.07
N THR A 49 -6.37 7.31 -10.37
CA THR A 49 -5.38 7.67 -11.42
C THR A 49 -5.04 9.16 -11.41
N ALA A 50 -6.04 10.03 -11.28
CA ALA A 50 -5.80 11.48 -11.21
C ALA A 50 -4.96 11.87 -9.99
N PHE A 51 -5.26 11.30 -8.81
CA PHE A 51 -4.44 11.51 -7.60
C PHE A 51 -3.02 10.98 -7.75
N SER A 52 -2.86 9.77 -8.29
CA SER A 52 -1.55 9.17 -8.57
C SER A 52 -0.72 10.05 -9.52
N LEU A 53 -1.33 10.62 -10.55
CA LEU A 53 -0.66 11.51 -11.49
C LEU A 53 -0.26 12.84 -10.83
N ALA A 54 -1.14 13.43 -10.01
CA ALA A 54 -0.84 14.65 -9.27
C ALA A 54 0.31 14.46 -8.28
N LEU A 55 0.29 13.37 -7.50
CA LEU A 55 1.38 13.02 -6.58
C LEU A 55 2.70 12.76 -7.32
N PHE A 56 2.65 12.14 -8.49
CA PHE A 56 3.84 11.95 -9.33
C PHE A 56 4.45 13.28 -9.78
N MET A 57 3.62 14.26 -10.17
CA MET A 57 4.10 15.60 -10.53
C MET A 57 4.73 16.33 -9.34
N VAL A 58 4.15 16.18 -8.15
CA VAL A 58 4.74 16.71 -6.90
C VAL A 58 6.10 16.08 -6.64
N ALA A 59 6.21 14.75 -6.76
CA ALA A 59 7.47 14.05 -6.59
C ALA A 59 8.52 14.55 -7.61
N LEU A 60 8.15 14.67 -8.87
CA LEU A 60 9.04 15.18 -9.92
C LEU A 60 9.52 16.60 -9.60
N LEU A 61 8.64 17.49 -9.14
CA LEU A 61 9.01 18.85 -8.76
C LEU A 61 10.01 18.84 -7.58
N LEU A 62 9.76 18.04 -6.55
CA LEU A 62 10.66 17.87 -5.41
C LEU A 62 12.02 17.30 -5.84
N PHE A 63 12.03 16.32 -6.75
CA PHE A 63 13.26 15.77 -7.32
C PHE A 63 14.07 16.84 -8.04
N VAL A 64 13.45 17.56 -8.97
CA VAL A 64 14.12 18.63 -9.74
C VAL A 64 14.66 19.68 -8.78
N LYS A 65 13.87 20.12 -7.80
CA LYS A 65 14.30 21.11 -6.80
C LYS A 65 15.45 20.59 -5.93
N GLY A 66 15.42 19.32 -5.54
CA GLY A 66 16.50 18.68 -4.78
C GLY A 66 17.79 18.59 -5.57
N VAL A 67 17.72 18.21 -6.85
CA VAL A 67 18.88 18.14 -7.76
C VAL A 67 19.41 19.53 -8.09
N THR A 68 18.57 20.51 -8.39
CA THR A 68 19.03 21.87 -8.71
C THR A 68 19.66 22.54 -7.51
N SER A 69 19.09 22.35 -6.31
CA SER A 69 19.70 22.74 -5.05
C SER A 69 21.09 22.11 -4.95
N PHE A 70 21.19 20.78 -5.01
CA PHE A 70 22.48 20.08 -4.92
C PHE A 70 23.53 20.57 -5.96
N MET A 71 23.14 20.75 -7.21
CA MET A 71 24.05 21.16 -8.30
C MET A 71 24.47 22.62 -8.22
N SER A 72 23.58 23.53 -7.83
CA SER A 72 23.89 24.97 -7.73
C SER A 72 24.99 25.27 -6.71
N PHE A 73 25.14 24.42 -5.68
CA PHE A 73 26.07 24.64 -4.58
C PHE A 73 27.38 23.83 -4.72
N GLY A 74 27.44 22.85 -5.63
CA GLY A 74 28.64 22.06 -5.88
C GLY A 74 29.72 22.77 -6.69
N PHE A 75 29.43 23.92 -7.32
CA PHE A 75 30.39 24.66 -8.14
C PHE A 75 31.28 25.65 -7.34
N ASP A 76 30.84 26.09 -6.16
CA ASP A 76 31.61 26.97 -5.26
C ASP A 76 32.17 26.18 -4.07
N PHE A 77 33.30 25.50 -4.27
CA PHE A 77 34.02 24.72 -3.24
C PHE A 77 34.57 25.56 -2.05
N SER A 78 34.38 26.88 -2.07
CA SER A 78 34.97 27.80 -1.09
C SER A 78 34.18 27.90 0.22
N ASN A 79 32.86 27.62 0.23
CA ASN A 79 32.02 27.62 1.42
C ASN A 79 30.88 26.58 1.32
N ILE A 80 31.18 25.32 1.64
CA ILE A 80 30.15 24.26 1.70
C ILE A 80 29.30 24.47 2.97
N ASP A 81 28.07 24.97 2.81
CA ASP A 81 27.09 25.02 3.90
C ASP A 81 26.40 23.66 4.06
N ILE A 82 26.68 23.00 5.18
CA ILE A 82 26.17 21.68 5.53
C ILE A 82 24.62 21.70 5.58
N ASN A 83 24.00 22.82 5.95
CA ASN A 83 22.54 22.96 5.98
C ASN A 83 21.90 22.78 4.60
N GLU A 84 22.59 23.19 3.55
CA GLU A 84 22.06 23.17 2.19
C GLU A 84 22.15 21.77 1.57
N MET A 85 23.21 21.03 1.90
CA MET A 85 23.30 19.58 1.60
C MET A 85 22.15 18.83 2.25
N PHE A 86 21.84 19.12 3.52
CA PHE A 86 20.73 18.48 4.23
C PHE A 86 19.38 18.77 3.59
N LYS A 87 19.09 20.04 3.24
CA LYS A 87 17.85 20.38 2.54
C LYS A 87 17.70 19.62 1.22
N SER A 88 18.78 19.53 0.45
CA SER A 88 18.78 18.84 -0.83
C SER A 88 18.48 17.35 -0.66
N THR A 89 19.09 16.69 0.33
CA THR A 89 18.81 15.28 0.60
C THR A 89 17.40 15.05 1.13
N ILE A 90 16.88 15.92 2.01
CA ILE A 90 15.48 15.82 2.47
C ILE A 90 14.51 15.88 1.29
N LEU A 91 14.72 16.82 0.35
CA LEU A 91 13.89 16.94 -0.86
C LEU A 91 13.95 15.68 -1.74
N LEU A 92 15.14 15.11 -1.92
CA LEU A 92 15.34 13.91 -2.72
C LEU A 92 14.74 12.66 -2.06
N THR A 93 14.92 12.49 -0.75
CA THR A 93 14.36 11.37 0.02
C THR A 93 12.84 11.44 0.05
N LEU A 94 12.27 12.64 0.26
CA LEU A 94 10.82 12.84 0.20
C LEU A 94 10.27 12.55 -1.20
N SER A 95 10.96 13.00 -2.25
CA SER A 95 10.60 12.68 -3.63
C SER A 95 10.56 11.17 -3.87
N LEU A 96 11.58 10.43 -3.43
CA LEU A 96 11.65 8.98 -3.62
C LEU A 96 10.51 8.27 -2.89
N ALA A 97 10.23 8.67 -1.65
CA ALA A 97 9.13 8.11 -0.86
C ALA A 97 7.76 8.34 -1.53
N ILE A 98 7.54 9.50 -2.15
CA ILE A 98 6.29 9.79 -2.88
C ILE A 98 6.19 8.95 -4.15
N VAL A 99 7.29 8.70 -4.88
CA VAL A 99 7.27 7.82 -6.06
C VAL A 99 6.87 6.39 -5.68
N ASP A 100 7.37 5.88 -4.56
CA ASP A 100 6.99 4.55 -4.07
C ASP A 100 5.52 4.49 -3.64
N LEU A 101 5.00 5.55 -3.00
CA LEU A 101 3.57 5.69 -2.70
C LEU A 101 2.71 5.66 -3.96
N VAL A 102 3.09 6.46 -4.96
CA VAL A 102 2.39 6.55 -6.25
C VAL A 102 2.34 5.17 -6.92
N LYS A 103 3.46 4.44 -6.94
CA LYS A 103 3.50 3.08 -7.49
C LYS A 103 2.58 2.13 -6.72
N ALA A 104 2.59 2.18 -5.39
CA ALA A 104 1.73 1.33 -4.56
C ALA A 104 0.23 1.59 -4.84
N ILE A 105 -0.20 2.86 -4.81
CA ILE A 105 -1.58 3.24 -5.13
C ILE A 105 -1.96 2.82 -6.55
N PHE A 106 -1.07 3.06 -7.52
CA PHE A 106 -1.33 2.71 -8.91
C PHE A 106 -1.42 1.19 -9.13
N GLU A 107 -0.58 0.40 -8.47
CA GLU A 107 -0.65 -1.07 -8.54
C GLU A 107 -1.93 -1.63 -7.91
N GLU A 108 -2.35 -1.10 -6.76
CA GLU A 108 -3.48 -1.62 -5.99
C GLU A 108 -4.83 -1.18 -6.57
N GLU A 109 -5.00 0.12 -6.85
CA GLU A 109 -6.30 0.70 -7.26
C GLU A 109 -6.47 0.79 -8.78
N VAL A 110 -5.38 0.96 -9.54
CA VAL A 110 -5.45 1.22 -10.98
C VAL A 110 -5.18 -0.02 -11.81
N LEU A 111 -4.07 -0.72 -11.57
CA LEU A 111 -3.78 -1.95 -12.32
C LEU A 111 -4.71 -3.09 -11.90
N GLY A 112 -5.29 -3.00 -10.70
CA GLY A 112 -6.27 -3.93 -10.20
C GLY A 112 -5.78 -5.36 -10.40
N LYS A 113 -4.54 -5.65 -9.96
CA LYS A 113 -3.94 -6.99 -10.03
C LYS A 113 -5.04 -7.96 -9.61
N VAL A 114 -5.55 -8.67 -10.60
CA VAL A 114 -6.80 -9.41 -10.51
C VAL A 114 -6.68 -10.27 -9.28
N LYS A 115 -7.54 -10.04 -8.27
CA LYS A 115 -7.71 -10.92 -7.12
C LYS A 115 -7.84 -12.34 -7.67
N ARG A 116 -6.72 -13.06 -7.82
CA ARG A 116 -6.73 -14.47 -8.13
C ARG A 116 -7.36 -15.07 -6.90
N LYS A 117 -8.64 -15.44 -7.04
CA LYS A 117 -9.42 -16.18 -6.04
C LYS A 117 -8.53 -17.30 -5.50
N GLY A 118 -7.94 -17.09 -4.33
CA GLY A 118 -6.99 -18.03 -3.74
C GLY A 118 -5.80 -17.39 -3.00
N GLN A 119 -5.49 -16.11 -3.20
CA GLN A 119 -4.31 -15.51 -2.56
C GLN A 119 -4.63 -14.14 -1.94
N SER A 120 -5.17 -14.15 -0.71
CA SER A 120 -5.24 -12.97 0.17
C SER A 120 -3.84 -12.42 0.54
N ASP A 121 -2.79 -13.15 0.19
CA ASP A 121 -1.39 -12.86 0.52
C ASP A 121 -0.79 -11.68 -0.29
N GLU A 122 -1.27 -11.41 -1.51
CA GLU A 122 -0.66 -10.40 -2.39
C GLU A 122 -0.93 -8.94 -1.95
N SER A 123 -2.11 -8.62 -1.39
CA SER A 123 -2.43 -7.25 -0.96
C SER A 123 -1.61 -6.82 0.28
N HIS A 124 -1.44 -7.73 1.25
CA HIS A 124 -0.57 -7.48 2.41
C HIS A 124 0.88 -7.26 2.00
N GLN A 125 1.35 -7.93 0.94
CA GLN A 125 2.72 -7.79 0.47
C GLN A 125 2.99 -6.39 -0.13
N THR A 126 2.01 -5.80 -0.83
CA THR A 126 2.12 -4.43 -1.36
C THR A 126 2.17 -3.39 -0.24
N MET A 127 1.28 -3.50 0.75
CA MET A 127 1.26 -2.60 1.91
C MET A 127 2.57 -2.67 2.71
N VAL A 128 3.11 -3.87 2.92
CA VAL A 128 4.39 -4.07 3.62
C VAL A 128 5.55 -3.45 2.85
N ARG A 129 5.60 -3.61 1.52
CA ARG A 129 6.64 -3.00 0.68
C ARG A 129 6.59 -1.47 0.75
N PHE A 130 5.38 -0.91 0.72
CA PHE A 130 5.17 0.52 0.83
C PHE A 130 5.61 1.07 2.20
N LEU A 131 5.19 0.44 3.30
CA LEU A 131 5.61 0.86 4.64
C LEU A 131 7.14 0.68 4.82
N GLY A 132 7.70 -0.37 4.22
CA GLY A 132 9.14 -0.62 4.21
C GLY A 132 9.93 0.50 3.54
N SER A 133 9.48 1.04 2.40
CA SER A 133 10.17 2.15 1.73
C SER A 133 10.12 3.45 2.56
N ILE A 134 8.99 3.73 3.23
CA ILE A 134 8.89 4.86 4.17
C ILE A 134 9.88 4.70 5.32
N ILE A 135 9.97 3.52 5.93
CA ILE A 135 10.90 3.26 7.04
C ILE A 135 12.35 3.49 6.59
N ILE A 136 12.72 3.02 5.40
CA ILE A 136 14.07 3.22 4.84
C ILE A 136 14.34 4.71 4.60
N ALA A 137 13.38 5.45 4.03
CA ALA A 137 13.49 6.89 3.80
C ALA A 137 13.69 7.66 5.12
N LEU A 138 12.85 7.41 6.13
CA LEU A 138 12.97 8.01 7.45
C LEU A 138 14.29 7.64 8.15
N SER A 139 14.78 6.41 7.94
CA SER A 139 16.07 5.96 8.49
C SER A 139 17.25 6.76 7.94
N ILE A 140 17.27 7.00 6.63
CA ILE A 140 18.32 7.80 5.98
C ILE A 140 18.26 9.26 6.46
N GLU A 141 17.05 9.81 6.59
CA GLU A 141 16.84 11.18 7.07
C GLU A 141 17.24 11.35 8.55
N ALA A 142 16.90 10.38 9.40
CA ALA A 142 17.31 10.39 10.80
C ALA A 142 18.82 10.29 10.97
N LEU A 143 19.49 9.41 10.20
CA LEU A 143 20.95 9.29 10.22
C LEU A 143 21.61 10.62 9.83
N MET A 144 21.08 11.28 8.81
CA MET A 144 21.52 12.61 8.39
C MET A 144 21.34 13.65 9.50
N LEU A 145 20.22 13.61 10.22
CA LEU A 145 19.94 14.52 11.34
C LEU A 145 20.91 14.31 12.51
N VAL A 146 21.32 13.06 12.78
CA VAL A 146 22.37 12.74 13.76
C VAL A 146 23.68 13.43 13.37
N PHE A 147 24.12 13.31 12.11
CA PHE A 147 25.33 13.98 11.64
C PHE A 147 25.21 15.50 11.72
N LYS A 148 24.05 16.07 11.36
CA LYS A 148 23.79 17.51 11.46
C LYS A 148 24.02 18.00 12.88
N PHE A 149 23.33 17.40 13.86
CA PHE A 149 23.42 17.87 15.24
C PHE A 149 24.76 17.55 15.88
N ALA A 150 25.42 16.45 15.51
CA ALA A 150 26.77 16.16 15.97
C ALA A 150 27.79 17.24 15.59
N LEU A 151 27.63 17.86 14.41
CA LEU A 151 28.56 18.88 13.90
C LEU A 151 28.17 20.32 14.27
N THR A 152 26.88 20.64 14.39
CA THR A 152 26.41 22.03 14.60
C THR A 152 26.00 22.35 16.03
N ASP A 153 25.31 21.43 16.72
CA ASP A 153 24.77 21.68 18.06
C ASP A 153 24.49 20.36 18.79
N PRO A 154 25.48 19.83 19.53
CA PRO A 154 25.38 18.54 20.20
C PRO A 154 24.25 18.48 21.24
N VAL A 155 23.78 19.63 21.74
CA VAL A 155 22.68 19.68 22.71
C VAL A 155 21.36 19.22 22.07
N LYS A 156 21.20 19.44 20.76
CA LYS A 156 20.01 19.01 20.00
C LYS A 156 20.07 17.55 19.55
N LEU A 157 21.15 16.83 19.83
CA LEU A 157 21.34 15.45 19.41
C LEU A 157 20.28 14.50 20.00
N HIS A 158 19.69 14.85 21.14
CA HIS A 158 18.60 14.08 21.74
C HIS A 158 17.39 13.92 20.81
N PHE A 159 17.00 14.96 20.06
CA PHE A 159 15.89 14.88 19.12
C PHE A 159 16.13 13.86 17.99
N ALA A 160 17.37 13.74 17.52
CA ALA A 160 17.72 12.73 16.51
C ALA A 160 17.67 11.30 17.09
N VAL A 161 18.05 11.13 18.36
CA VAL A 161 17.94 9.84 19.06
C VAL A 161 16.47 9.45 19.26
N GLU A 162 15.61 10.38 19.66
CA GLU A 162 14.16 10.15 19.78
C GLU A 162 13.54 9.70 18.45
N LEU A 163 13.94 10.31 17.33
CA LEU A 163 13.50 9.91 15.99
C LEU A 163 13.96 8.48 15.65
N LEU A 164 15.20 8.11 15.95
CA LEU A 164 15.72 6.75 15.74
C LEU A 164 14.98 5.70 16.60
N VAL A 165 14.61 6.06 17.83
CA VAL A 165 13.76 5.22 18.68
C VAL A 165 12.38 5.03 18.04
N GLY A 166 11.79 6.09 17.49
CA GLY A 166 10.52 6.01 16.74
C GLY A 166 10.60 5.09 15.52
N ILE A 167 11.68 5.19 14.73
CA ILE A 167 11.91 4.31 13.58
C ILE A 167 12.07 2.84 14.01
N THR A 168 12.78 2.60 15.12
CA THR A 168 12.92 1.26 15.70
C THR A 168 11.56 0.70 16.10
N ALA A 169 10.70 1.52 16.72
CA ALA A 169 9.32 1.13 17.05
C ALA A 169 8.49 0.81 15.81
N LEU A 170 8.65 1.56 14.70
CA LEU A 170 8.00 1.26 13.43
C LEU A 170 8.46 -0.08 12.85
N ILE A 171 9.77 -0.37 12.89
CA ILE A 171 10.34 -1.66 12.43
C ILE A 171 9.80 -2.81 13.27
N LEU A 172 9.73 -2.64 14.59
CA LEU A 172 9.18 -3.65 15.50
C LEU A 172 7.68 -3.87 15.25
N GLY A 173 6.92 -2.79 15.06
CA GLY A 173 5.50 -2.86 14.71
C GLY A 173 5.26 -3.59 13.39
N LEU A 174 6.04 -3.28 12.35
CA LEU A 174 5.95 -3.96 11.05
C LEU A 174 6.36 -5.43 11.16
N SER A 175 7.41 -5.74 11.92
CA SER A 175 7.87 -7.11 12.18
C SER A 175 6.81 -7.92 12.93
N TYR A 176 6.13 -7.32 13.89
CA TYR A 176 5.04 -7.93 14.63
C TYR A 176 3.81 -8.19 13.74
N TYR A 177 3.41 -7.20 12.93
CA TYR A 177 2.33 -7.33 11.94
C TYR A 177 2.59 -8.50 10.98
N LEU A 178 3.80 -8.57 10.42
CA LEU A 178 4.20 -9.66 9.54
C LEU A 178 4.13 -11.03 10.21
N LYS A 179 4.59 -11.12 11.47
CA LYS A 179 4.58 -12.37 12.23
C LYS A 179 3.16 -12.87 12.50
N ILE A 180 2.21 -11.99 12.80
CA ILE A 180 0.81 -12.38 13.02
C ILE A 180 0.20 -12.92 11.72
N ASN A 181 0.39 -12.19 10.62
CA ASN A 181 -0.23 -12.57 9.34
C ASN A 181 0.35 -13.86 8.78
N GLN A 182 1.67 -14.09 8.89
CA GLN A 182 2.28 -15.36 8.49
C GLN A 182 1.84 -16.55 9.35
N LYS A 183 1.44 -16.32 10.61
CA LYS A 183 0.99 -17.38 11.52
C LYS A 183 -0.48 -17.77 11.27
N GLY A 184 -1.30 -16.82 10.80
CA GLY A 184 -2.67 -17.08 10.35
C GLY A 184 -2.73 -18.02 9.15
N ASP A 185 -1.78 -17.90 8.22
CA ASP A 185 -1.73 -18.75 7.01
C ASP A 185 -1.32 -20.21 7.31
N LYS A 186 -0.43 -20.42 8.29
CA LYS A 186 -0.02 -21.79 8.71
C LYS A 186 -1.10 -22.57 9.44
N ASN A 187 -2.11 -21.91 10.01
CA ASN A 187 -3.18 -22.57 10.78
C ASN A 187 -4.42 -22.90 9.91
N SER A 188 -4.37 -22.56 8.61
CA SER A 188 -5.43 -22.82 7.62
C SER A 188 -5.05 -23.89 6.59
N LYS A 189 -3.95 -24.62 6.80
CA LYS A 189 -3.54 -25.82 6.07
C LYS A 189 -3.56 -27.02 7.00
#